data_AF-A0A1R0WDW9-F1
#
_entry.id   AF-A0A1R0WDW9-F1
#
_cell.length_a   1.000
_cell.length_b   1.000
_cell.length_c   1.000
_cell.angle_alpha   90.00
_cell.angle_beta   90.00
_cell.angle_gamma   90.00
#
_symmetry.space_group_name_H-M   'P 1'
#
loop_
_entity.id
_entity.type
_entity.pdbx_description
1 polymer ?
#
loop_
_entity_poly.entity_id
_entity_poly.type
_entity_poly.pdbx_seq_one_letter_code
_entity_poly.pdbx_strand_id
1 'polypeptide(L)'
;MNEFHLLKKRNNWVVAVFATVITVVQMLNFALGISLEFVLTVEGIILLILVPVTVVGNLPKFEKRLTPLMKYFNMIIIGVFMFMINHVDPHMINIMTMYFYVAIMGIYQDRFINLMTTLITLAILCYYFFTQGEFIFHSTNVNDLLYYIVTFCFVSVSNIMQAKFNNNLQLENRSKTQKVLEAKQAMEDMLSRLTESVQSIREYQTNLNATVDTTNQRSVEIVSSIENILYSYEVQNENSVSHRQQMILICEKVEAMNAELVKLRTAGEDSPLLSSYEILMTELKDMLQVAKERAESTADITEQNKSSLKDVLDLVSTQQLEMTNLSEGFNKLEKQMSRMNRKNQV
;
A
#
# COMPACT_ATOMS: atom_id res chain seq x y z
N MET A 1 20.86 -12.15 -1.73
CA MET A 1 21.77 -13.21 -1.22
C MET A 1 23.18 -12.91 -1.72
N ASN A 2 24.12 -12.57 -0.82
CA ASN A 2 25.48 -12.18 -1.20
C ASN A 2 26.17 -13.30 -1.99
N GLU A 3 26.87 -12.94 -3.08
CA GLU A 3 27.64 -13.88 -3.92
C GLU A 3 28.62 -14.74 -3.09
N PHE A 4 29.14 -14.14 -2.03
CA PHE A 4 29.97 -14.79 -1.03
C PHE A 4 29.29 -16.00 -0.36
N HIS A 5 28.03 -15.87 0.04
CA HIS A 5 27.28 -16.95 0.68
C HIS A 5 26.98 -18.10 -0.30
N LEU A 6 26.70 -17.76 -1.57
CA LEU A 6 26.54 -18.75 -2.63
C LEU A 6 27.83 -19.55 -2.85
N LEU A 7 28.98 -18.86 -2.89
CA LEU A 7 30.28 -19.51 -3.08
C LEU A 7 30.65 -20.44 -1.92
N LYS A 8 30.40 -20.01 -0.67
CA LYS A 8 30.55 -20.85 0.52
C LYS A 8 29.72 -22.12 0.43
N LYS A 9 28.44 -21.98 0.06
CA LYS A 9 27.54 -23.13 -0.15
C LYS A 9 28.11 -24.08 -1.22
N ARG A 10 28.58 -23.55 -2.35
CA ARG A 10 29.20 -24.35 -3.43
C ARG A 10 30.45 -25.11 -2.94
N ASN A 11 31.35 -24.45 -2.20
CA ASN A 11 32.54 -25.09 -1.61
C ASN A 11 32.16 -26.28 -0.74
N ASN A 12 31.19 -26.10 0.16
CA ASN A 12 30.74 -27.16 1.05
C ASN A 12 30.08 -28.32 0.29
N TRP A 13 29.29 -28.01 -0.74
CA TRP A 13 28.66 -29.02 -1.59
C TRP A 13 29.67 -29.85 -2.37
N VAL A 14 30.68 -29.20 -2.97
CA VAL A 14 31.76 -29.91 -3.70
C VAL A 14 32.48 -30.88 -2.78
N VAL A 15 32.88 -30.42 -1.60
CA VAL A 15 33.59 -31.24 -0.61
C VAL A 15 32.70 -32.38 -0.10
N ALA A 16 31.46 -32.09 0.25
CA ALA A 16 30.53 -33.09 0.78
C ALA A 16 30.21 -34.17 -0.26
N VAL A 17 29.88 -33.79 -1.50
CA VAL A 17 29.58 -34.75 -2.58
C VAL A 17 30.82 -35.57 -2.93
N PHE A 18 31.97 -34.93 -3.08
CA PHE A 18 33.21 -35.62 -3.38
C PHE A 18 33.59 -36.62 -2.28
N ALA A 19 33.64 -36.17 -1.02
CA ALA A 19 33.96 -37.03 0.11
C ALA A 19 32.98 -38.20 0.21
N THR A 20 31.66 -37.93 0.16
CA THR A 20 30.64 -38.99 0.29
C THR A 20 30.77 -40.04 -0.81
N VAL A 21 30.88 -39.62 -2.07
CA VAL A 21 30.97 -40.58 -3.19
C VAL A 21 32.26 -41.38 -3.12
N ILE A 22 33.40 -40.75 -2.86
CA ILE A 22 34.67 -41.46 -2.76
C ILE A 22 34.67 -42.41 -1.56
N THR A 23 34.20 -41.99 -0.38
CA THR A 23 34.10 -42.85 0.80
C THR A 23 33.25 -44.09 0.51
N VAL A 24 32.11 -43.94 -0.20
CA VAL A 24 31.27 -45.09 -0.61
C VAL A 24 32.02 -46.00 -1.58
N VAL A 25 32.76 -45.44 -2.55
CA VAL A 25 33.60 -46.23 -3.47
C VAL A 25 34.70 -46.98 -2.71
N GLN A 26 35.33 -46.35 -1.72
CA GLN A 26 36.37 -46.98 -0.91
C GLN A 26 35.82 -48.06 0.02
N MET A 27 34.63 -47.89 0.58
CA MET A 27 33.94 -48.95 1.33
C MET A 27 33.68 -50.18 0.45
N LEU A 28 33.30 -49.97 -0.81
CA LEU A 28 33.12 -51.05 -1.77
C LEU A 28 34.46 -51.73 -2.11
N ASN A 29 35.51 -50.94 -2.37
CA ASN A 29 36.86 -51.46 -2.63
C ASN A 29 37.38 -52.33 -1.48
N PHE A 30 37.14 -51.91 -0.24
CA PHE A 30 37.46 -52.69 0.95
C PHE A 30 36.69 -54.01 0.98
N ALA A 31 35.38 -53.98 0.69
CA ALA A 31 34.53 -55.18 0.64
C ALA A 31 34.95 -56.17 -0.47
N LEU A 32 35.50 -55.66 -1.59
CA LEU A 32 36.01 -56.45 -2.70
C LEU A 32 37.44 -56.99 -2.46
N GLY A 33 38.06 -56.68 -1.32
CA GLY A 33 39.38 -57.18 -0.95
C GLY A 33 40.55 -56.43 -1.59
N ILE A 34 40.35 -55.18 -2.03
CA ILE A 34 41.44 -54.31 -2.47
C ILE A 34 42.36 -53.99 -1.29
N SER A 35 43.65 -53.73 -1.55
CA SER A 35 44.65 -53.50 -0.51
C SER A 35 44.23 -52.36 0.44
N LEU A 36 44.33 -52.62 1.75
CA LEU A 36 43.99 -51.64 2.77
C LEU A 36 44.84 -50.37 2.66
N GLU A 37 46.09 -50.51 2.22
CA GLU A 37 47.01 -49.39 2.00
C GLU A 37 46.48 -48.41 0.94
N PHE A 38 45.93 -48.91 -0.18
CA PHE A 38 45.32 -48.07 -1.20
C PHE A 38 44.09 -47.33 -0.64
N VAL A 39 43.18 -48.07 0.00
CA VAL A 39 41.94 -47.53 0.57
C VAL A 39 42.25 -46.43 1.61
N LEU A 40 43.17 -46.68 2.54
CA LEU A 40 43.54 -45.72 3.57
C LEU A 40 44.28 -44.50 3.01
N THR A 41 45.08 -44.66 1.96
CA THR A 41 45.76 -43.52 1.31
C THR A 41 44.75 -42.58 0.67
N VAL A 42 43.78 -43.14 -0.05
CA VAL A 42 42.72 -42.38 -0.73
C VAL A 42 41.81 -41.67 0.29
N GLU A 43 41.35 -42.39 1.31
CA GLU A 43 40.49 -41.84 2.37
C GLU A 43 41.26 -40.80 3.22
N GLY A 44 42.55 -41.03 3.45
CA GLY A 44 43.43 -40.15 4.21
C GLY A 44 43.56 -38.75 3.61
N ILE A 45 43.69 -38.64 2.28
CA ILE A 45 43.73 -37.34 1.59
C ILE A 45 42.42 -36.56 1.83
N ILE A 46 41.28 -37.24 1.78
CA ILE A 46 39.97 -36.61 1.97
C ILE A 46 39.78 -36.16 3.42
N LEU A 47 39.99 -37.06 4.37
CA LEU A 47 39.71 -36.82 5.79
C LEU A 47 40.75 -35.94 6.48
N LEU A 48 42.03 -35.98 6.05
CA LEU A 48 43.10 -35.21 6.69
C LEU A 48 43.35 -33.85 6.04
N ILE A 49 43.09 -33.72 4.72
CA ILE A 49 43.39 -32.48 4.00
C ILE A 49 42.09 -31.76 3.63
N LEU A 50 41.22 -32.42 2.88
CA LEU A 50 40.10 -31.77 2.20
C LEU A 50 38.98 -31.34 3.18
N VAL A 51 38.59 -32.22 4.12
CA VAL A 51 37.58 -31.92 5.14
C VAL A 51 38.07 -30.87 6.15
N PRO A 52 39.26 -30.98 6.78
CA PRO A 52 39.70 -30.03 7.80
C PRO A 52 39.91 -28.62 7.23
N VAL A 53 40.48 -28.50 6.02
CA VAL A 53 40.65 -27.19 5.37
C VAL A 53 39.29 -26.55 5.06
N THR A 54 38.28 -27.34 4.69
CA THR A 54 36.91 -26.85 4.49
C THR A 54 36.26 -26.39 5.79
N VAL A 55 36.44 -27.14 6.88
CA VAL A 55 35.94 -26.75 8.22
C VAL A 55 36.61 -25.45 8.68
N VAL A 56 37.93 -25.34 8.56
CA VAL A 56 38.67 -24.11 8.89
C VAL A 56 38.25 -22.94 8.00
N GLY A 57 38.02 -23.19 6.71
CA GLY A 57 37.51 -22.21 5.75
C GLY A 57 36.13 -21.67 6.11
N ASN A 58 35.31 -22.45 6.82
CA ASN A 58 33.98 -22.05 7.27
C ASN A 58 33.98 -21.27 8.60
N LEU A 59 35.11 -21.19 9.31
CA LEU A 59 35.20 -20.46 10.57
C LEU A 59 35.07 -18.94 10.33
N PRO A 60 34.32 -18.21 11.18
CA PRO A 60 34.07 -16.77 11.00
C PRO A 60 35.34 -15.92 10.86
N LYS A 61 36.42 -16.34 11.54
CA LYS A 61 37.72 -15.66 11.53
C LYS A 61 38.41 -15.68 10.17
N PHE A 62 38.23 -16.74 9.38
CA PHE A 62 38.93 -16.93 8.11
C PHE A 62 38.01 -16.88 6.88
N GLU A 63 36.70 -16.87 7.11
CA GLU A 63 35.66 -16.97 6.09
C GLU A 63 35.92 -16.03 4.90
N LYS A 64 36.15 -14.74 5.16
CA LYS A 64 36.31 -13.70 4.12
C LYS A 64 37.51 -13.94 3.20
N ARG A 65 38.61 -14.50 3.73
CA ARG A 65 39.86 -14.70 2.98
C ARG A 65 39.92 -16.07 2.33
N LEU A 66 39.45 -17.12 3.02
CA LEU A 66 39.53 -18.50 2.52
C LEU A 66 38.44 -18.85 1.52
N THR A 67 37.19 -18.37 1.69
CA THR A 67 36.07 -18.72 0.80
C THR A 67 36.35 -18.53 -0.70
N PRO A 68 36.94 -17.42 -1.17
CA PRO A 68 37.28 -17.26 -2.60
C PRO A 68 38.45 -18.14 -3.06
N LEU A 69 39.37 -18.51 -2.15
CA LEU A 69 40.52 -19.35 -2.45
C LEU A 69 40.16 -20.85 -2.49
N MET A 70 39.15 -21.26 -1.74
CA MET A 70 38.73 -22.67 -1.61
C MET A 70 38.40 -23.33 -2.95
N LYS A 71 37.83 -22.61 -3.93
CA LYS A 71 37.54 -23.18 -5.25
C LYS A 71 38.79 -23.62 -6.00
N TYR A 72 39.88 -22.84 -5.89
CA TYR A 72 41.17 -23.17 -6.51
C TYR A 72 41.88 -24.26 -5.73
N PHE A 73 41.81 -24.21 -4.39
CA PHE A 73 42.34 -25.25 -3.52
C PHE A 73 41.70 -26.62 -3.82
N ASN A 74 40.37 -26.69 -3.88
CA ASN A 74 39.65 -27.92 -4.19
C ASN A 74 39.97 -28.44 -5.59
N MET A 75 40.07 -27.56 -6.60
CA MET A 75 40.49 -27.92 -7.94
C MET A 75 41.88 -28.57 -7.94
N ILE A 76 42.86 -27.94 -7.28
CA ILE A 76 44.25 -28.45 -7.25
C ILE A 76 44.32 -29.77 -6.48
N ILE A 77 43.76 -29.83 -5.26
CA ILE A 77 43.85 -31.02 -4.42
C ILE A 77 43.13 -32.20 -5.05
N ILE A 78 41.93 -32.01 -5.62
CA ILE A 78 41.22 -33.11 -6.29
C ILE A 78 41.95 -33.51 -7.58
N GLY A 79 42.57 -32.57 -8.31
CA GLY A 79 43.42 -32.88 -9.44
C GLY A 79 44.65 -33.73 -9.06
N VAL A 80 45.35 -33.36 -7.98
CA VAL A 80 46.48 -34.14 -7.42
C VAL A 80 46.01 -35.51 -6.96
N PHE A 81 44.85 -35.58 -6.31
CA PHE A 81 44.22 -36.83 -5.91
C PHE A 81 43.95 -37.75 -7.11
N MET A 82 43.38 -37.21 -8.20
CA MET A 82 43.14 -37.98 -9.42
C MET A 82 44.44 -38.48 -10.04
N PHE A 83 45.50 -37.66 -10.01
CA PHE A 83 46.82 -38.08 -10.46
C PHE A 83 47.38 -39.22 -9.59
N MET A 84 47.27 -39.13 -8.26
CA MET A 84 47.76 -40.15 -7.33
C MET A 84 47.02 -41.48 -7.45
N ILE A 85 45.69 -41.47 -7.59
CA ILE A 85 44.93 -42.72 -7.73
C ILE A 85 45.43 -43.52 -8.95
N ASN A 86 45.61 -42.84 -10.08
CA ASN A 86 46.09 -43.50 -11.30
C ASN A 86 47.56 -43.93 -11.20
N HIS A 87 48.35 -43.29 -10.34
CA HIS A 87 49.73 -43.69 -10.10
C HIS A 87 49.82 -44.98 -9.28
N VAL A 88 48.99 -45.10 -8.24
CA VAL A 88 49.02 -46.25 -7.31
C VAL A 88 48.34 -47.46 -7.92
N ASP A 89 47.22 -47.27 -8.60
CA ASP A 89 46.47 -48.33 -9.27
C ASP A 89 46.11 -47.90 -10.71
N PRO A 90 46.97 -48.21 -11.69
CA PRO A 90 46.76 -47.82 -13.08
C PRO A 90 45.67 -48.69 -13.73
N HIS A 91 44.42 -48.30 -13.53
CA HIS A 91 43.25 -48.99 -14.06
C HIS A 91 42.32 -48.03 -14.82
N MET A 92 41.71 -48.52 -15.91
CA MET A 92 40.72 -47.77 -16.71
C MET A 92 39.57 -47.16 -15.87
N ILE A 93 39.13 -47.80 -14.79
CA ILE A 93 38.07 -47.29 -13.91
C ILE A 93 38.51 -45.98 -13.26
N ASN A 94 39.78 -45.88 -12.86
CA ASN A 94 40.34 -44.68 -12.25
C ASN A 94 40.43 -43.51 -13.26
N ILE A 95 40.68 -43.79 -14.54
CA ILE A 95 40.54 -42.77 -15.60
C ILE A 95 39.08 -42.33 -15.75
N MET A 96 38.11 -43.26 -15.71
CA MET A 96 36.69 -42.92 -15.79
C MET A 96 36.22 -42.05 -14.62
N THR A 97 36.80 -42.20 -13.42
CA THR A 97 36.51 -41.31 -12.28
C THR A 97 36.95 -39.86 -12.53
N MET A 98 37.79 -39.57 -13.53
CA MET A 98 38.06 -38.18 -13.93
C MET A 98 36.85 -37.49 -14.56
N TYR A 99 35.91 -38.22 -15.16
CA TYR A 99 34.63 -37.62 -15.57
C TYR A 99 33.84 -37.11 -14.37
N PHE A 100 33.91 -37.82 -13.25
CA PHE A 100 33.31 -37.39 -12.00
C PHE A 100 34.01 -36.14 -11.43
N TYR A 101 35.34 -36.05 -11.54
CA TYR A 101 36.08 -34.82 -11.20
C TYR A 101 35.60 -33.62 -12.01
N VAL A 102 35.48 -33.76 -13.33
CA VAL A 102 34.97 -32.69 -14.22
C VAL A 102 33.52 -32.32 -13.88
N ALA A 103 32.68 -33.30 -13.55
CA ALA A 103 31.29 -33.09 -13.15
C ALA A 103 31.17 -32.33 -11.81
N ILE A 104 31.94 -32.73 -10.79
CA ILE A 104 31.94 -32.05 -9.49
C ILE A 104 32.41 -30.61 -9.61
N MET A 105 33.50 -30.36 -10.35
CA MET A 105 33.97 -28.99 -10.53
C MET A 105 32.95 -28.13 -11.24
N GLY A 106 32.10 -28.74 -12.08
CA GLY A 106 30.92 -28.12 -12.68
C GLY A 106 29.95 -27.45 -11.69
N ILE A 107 29.89 -27.90 -10.43
CA ILE A 107 29.06 -27.32 -9.36
C ILE A 107 29.45 -25.85 -9.09
N TYR A 108 30.71 -25.47 -9.31
CA TYR A 108 31.14 -24.10 -9.14
C TYR A 108 30.47 -23.14 -10.12
N GLN A 109 29.99 -23.65 -11.26
CA GLN A 109 29.37 -22.87 -12.35
C GLN A 109 30.26 -21.68 -12.79
N ASP A 110 31.57 -21.85 -12.66
CA ASP A 110 32.60 -20.85 -12.98
C ASP A 110 33.35 -21.33 -14.24
N ARG A 111 33.29 -20.51 -15.31
CA ARG A 111 33.91 -20.83 -16.60
C ARG A 111 35.42 -21.08 -16.47
N PHE A 112 36.09 -20.31 -15.61
CA PHE A 112 37.54 -20.43 -15.44
C PHE A 112 37.90 -21.74 -14.73
N ILE A 113 37.19 -22.09 -13.66
CA ILE A 113 37.42 -23.35 -12.92
C ILE A 113 37.14 -24.56 -13.81
N ASN A 114 36.02 -24.57 -14.54
CA ASN A 114 35.68 -25.67 -15.43
C ASN A 114 36.72 -25.84 -16.55
N LEU A 115 37.19 -24.73 -17.12
CA LEU A 115 38.24 -24.75 -18.16
C LEU A 115 39.56 -25.32 -17.61
N MET A 116 40.03 -24.81 -16.47
CA MET A 116 41.27 -25.29 -15.85
C MET A 116 41.19 -26.76 -15.42
N THR A 117 40.06 -27.18 -14.86
CA THR A 117 39.79 -28.59 -14.52
C THR A 117 39.91 -29.49 -15.75
N THR A 118 39.37 -29.05 -16.88
CA THR A 118 39.44 -29.79 -18.15
C THR A 118 40.87 -29.88 -18.65
N LEU A 119 41.63 -28.78 -18.61
CA LEU A 119 43.05 -28.78 -18.99
C LEU A 119 43.88 -29.71 -18.11
N ILE A 120 43.67 -29.70 -16.79
CA ILE A 120 44.33 -30.62 -15.85
C ILE A 120 43.98 -32.07 -16.20
N THR A 121 42.69 -32.35 -16.43
CA THR A 121 42.22 -33.71 -16.75
C THR A 121 42.82 -34.21 -18.05
N LEU A 122 42.87 -33.38 -19.09
CA LEU A 122 43.51 -33.72 -20.37
C LEU A 122 45.02 -33.91 -20.22
N ALA A 123 45.69 -33.09 -19.40
CA ALA A 123 47.11 -33.25 -19.13
C ALA A 123 47.41 -34.59 -18.44
N ILE A 124 46.61 -34.95 -17.43
CA ILE A 124 46.73 -36.25 -16.73
C ILE A 124 46.46 -37.41 -17.70
N LEU A 125 45.38 -37.32 -18.50
CA LEU A 125 45.01 -38.33 -19.48
C LEU A 125 46.15 -38.56 -20.50
N CYS A 126 46.68 -37.49 -21.10
CA CYS A 126 47.77 -37.58 -22.05
C CYS A 126 49.04 -38.17 -21.41
N TYR A 127 49.38 -37.72 -20.19
CA TYR A 127 50.53 -38.25 -19.46
C TYR A 127 50.45 -39.76 -19.26
N TYR A 128 49.32 -40.28 -18.76
CA TYR A 128 49.14 -41.71 -18.53
C TYR A 128 49.00 -42.53 -19.81
N PHE A 129 48.43 -41.96 -20.88
CA PHE A 129 48.39 -42.63 -22.17
C PHE A 129 49.80 -42.88 -22.73
N PHE A 130 50.70 -41.90 -22.65
CA PHE A 130 52.06 -42.06 -23.17
C PHE A 130 52.98 -42.86 -22.26
N THR A 131 52.75 -42.87 -20.94
CA THR A 131 53.62 -43.57 -19.98
C THR A 131 53.16 -44.99 -19.64
N GLN A 132 51.84 -45.22 -19.58
CA GLN A 132 51.23 -46.48 -19.11
C GLN A 132 50.08 -46.93 -20.02
N GLY A 133 50.12 -46.52 -21.29
CA GLY A 133 49.12 -46.82 -22.32
C GLY A 133 48.69 -48.28 -22.36
N GLU A 134 49.65 -49.20 -22.33
CA GLU A 134 49.42 -50.65 -22.47
C GLU A 134 48.72 -51.30 -21.25
N PHE A 135 48.85 -50.70 -20.07
CA PHE A 135 48.26 -51.25 -18.84
C PHE A 135 46.86 -50.68 -18.56
N ILE A 136 46.69 -49.39 -18.82
CA ILE A 136 45.45 -48.66 -18.51
C ILE A 136 44.45 -48.75 -19.66
N PHE A 137 44.95 -48.69 -20.90
CA PHE A 137 44.12 -48.61 -22.09
C PHE A 137 44.19 -49.92 -22.89
N HIS A 138 43.04 -50.38 -23.37
CA HIS A 138 42.94 -51.59 -24.19
C HIS A 138 43.59 -51.44 -25.58
N SER A 139 44.04 -50.24 -25.92
CA SER A 139 44.71 -49.92 -27.17
C SER A 139 45.64 -48.72 -26.97
N THR A 140 46.85 -48.81 -27.53
CA THR A 140 47.85 -47.74 -27.57
C THR A 140 47.79 -46.93 -28.87
N ASN A 141 46.76 -47.15 -29.69
CA ASN A 141 46.58 -46.40 -30.93
C ASN A 141 46.29 -44.93 -30.61
N VAL A 142 47.02 -44.01 -31.24
CA VAL A 142 46.84 -42.55 -31.10
C VAL A 142 45.42 -42.12 -31.47
N ASN A 143 44.75 -42.87 -32.36
CA ASN A 143 43.35 -42.63 -32.70
C ASN A 143 42.42 -42.78 -31.49
N ASP A 144 42.69 -43.73 -30.58
CA ASP A 144 41.88 -43.95 -29.38
C ASP A 144 42.10 -42.84 -28.35
N LEU A 145 43.33 -42.34 -28.23
CA LEU A 145 43.62 -41.13 -27.44
C LEU A 145 42.79 -39.93 -27.94
N LEU A 146 42.69 -39.75 -29.25
CA LEU A 146 41.88 -38.67 -29.82
C LEU A 146 40.41 -38.81 -29.41
N TYR A 147 39.84 -40.02 -29.44
CA TYR A 147 38.47 -40.26 -28.96
C TYR A 147 38.29 -39.93 -27.48
N TYR A 148 39.24 -40.28 -26.61
CA TYR A 148 39.18 -39.91 -25.20
C TYR A 148 39.23 -38.40 -25.00
N ILE A 149 40.16 -37.70 -25.66
CA ILE A 149 40.29 -36.23 -25.59
C ILE A 149 39.00 -35.56 -26.04
N VAL A 150 38.47 -35.97 -27.20
CA VAL A 150 37.22 -35.41 -27.75
C VAL A 150 36.05 -35.65 -26.79
N THR A 151 35.96 -36.83 -26.17
CA THR A 151 34.91 -37.14 -25.20
C THR A 151 35.00 -36.25 -23.96
N PHE A 152 36.20 -36.06 -23.39
CA PHE A 152 36.40 -35.13 -22.27
C PHE A 152 36.07 -33.69 -22.64
N CYS A 153 36.43 -33.26 -23.86
CA CYS A 153 36.05 -31.96 -24.40
C CYS A 153 34.53 -31.80 -24.49
N PHE A 154 33.79 -32.82 -24.97
CA PHE A 154 32.32 -32.77 -25.03
C PHE A 154 31.68 -32.64 -23.65
N VAL A 155 32.14 -33.45 -22.68
CA VAL A 155 31.64 -33.36 -21.30
C VAL A 155 31.93 -31.99 -20.70
N SER A 156 33.12 -31.44 -20.94
CA SER A 156 33.50 -30.10 -20.49
C SER A 156 32.63 -29.00 -21.10
N VAL A 157 32.44 -29.02 -22.42
CA VAL A 157 31.58 -28.06 -23.13
C VAL A 157 30.15 -28.13 -22.60
N SER A 158 29.62 -29.34 -22.39
CA SER A 158 28.30 -29.55 -21.79
C SER A 158 28.22 -28.93 -20.39
N ASN A 159 29.21 -29.16 -19.52
CA ASN A 159 29.24 -28.57 -18.18
C ASN A 159 29.34 -27.03 -18.21
N ILE A 160 30.10 -26.45 -19.14
CA ILE A 160 30.18 -24.99 -19.33
C ILE A 160 28.82 -24.44 -19.81
N MET A 161 28.15 -25.12 -20.73
CA MET A 161 26.82 -24.73 -21.20
C MET A 161 25.79 -24.79 -20.07
N GLN A 162 25.80 -25.87 -19.28
CA GLN A 162 24.94 -26.02 -18.10
C GLN A 162 25.21 -24.93 -17.05
N ALA A 163 26.47 -24.59 -16.80
CA ALA A 163 26.83 -23.50 -15.90
C ALA A 163 26.28 -22.15 -16.38
N LYS A 164 26.41 -21.84 -17.69
CA LYS A 164 25.87 -20.62 -18.29
C LYS A 164 24.34 -20.56 -18.17
N PHE A 165 23.66 -21.66 -18.51
CA PHE A 165 22.21 -21.76 -18.42
C PHE A 165 21.71 -21.58 -16.98
N ASN A 166 22.32 -22.27 -16.02
CA ASN A 166 21.94 -22.17 -14.60
C ASN A 166 22.22 -20.79 -14.00
N ASN A 167 23.30 -20.12 -14.40
CA ASN A 167 23.57 -18.75 -13.96
C ASN A 167 22.52 -17.77 -14.52
N ASN A 168 22.12 -17.92 -15.78
CA ASN A 168 21.04 -17.11 -16.37
C ASN A 168 19.70 -17.32 -15.66
N LEU A 169 19.32 -18.57 -15.39
CA LEU A 169 18.09 -18.88 -14.64
C LEU A 169 18.12 -18.29 -13.22
N GLN A 170 19.27 -18.32 -12.55
CA GLN A 170 19.41 -17.70 -11.23
C GLN A 170 19.25 -16.18 -11.29
N LEU A 171 19.77 -15.52 -12.32
CA LEU A 171 19.60 -14.07 -12.52
C LEU A 171 18.13 -13.71 -12.79
N GLU A 172 17.47 -14.47 -13.65
CA GLU A 172 16.04 -14.27 -13.93
C GLU A 172 15.18 -14.47 -12.68
N ASN A 173 15.44 -15.52 -11.90
CA ASN A 173 14.71 -15.80 -10.68
C ASN A 173 14.93 -14.71 -9.62
N ARG A 174 16.15 -14.17 -9.51
CA ARG A 174 16.43 -13.00 -8.65
C ARG A 174 15.65 -11.77 -9.09
N SER A 175 15.60 -11.49 -10.39
CA SER A 175 14.82 -10.37 -10.93
C SER A 175 13.32 -10.54 -10.64
N LYS A 176 12.76 -11.75 -10.84
CA LYS A 176 11.36 -12.05 -10.49
C LYS A 176 11.09 -11.86 -9.00
N THR A 177 11.97 -12.38 -8.15
CA THR A 177 11.85 -12.24 -6.68
C THR A 177 11.89 -10.77 -6.26
N GLN A 178 12.78 -9.98 -6.86
CA GLN A 178 12.88 -8.54 -6.60
C GLN A 178 11.59 -7.81 -7.00
N LYS A 179 11.04 -8.09 -8.19
CA LYS A 179 9.76 -7.50 -8.64
C LYS A 179 8.59 -7.87 -7.72
N VAL A 180 8.55 -9.11 -7.23
CA VAL A 180 7.53 -9.54 -6.26
C VAL A 180 7.67 -8.79 -4.94
N LEU A 181 8.91 -8.56 -4.48
CA LEU A 181 9.17 -7.80 -3.26
C LEU A 181 8.76 -6.33 -3.39
N GLU A 182 9.09 -5.69 -4.52
CA GLU A 182 8.68 -4.31 -4.84
C GLU A 182 7.15 -4.18 -4.93
N ALA A 183 6.48 -5.12 -5.62
CA ALA A 183 5.03 -5.15 -5.69
C ALA A 183 4.38 -5.33 -4.31
N LYS A 184 4.96 -6.21 -3.47
CA LYS A 184 4.50 -6.39 -2.09
C LYS A 184 4.63 -5.10 -1.28
N GLN A 185 5.76 -4.41 -1.36
CA GLN A 185 5.99 -3.17 -0.64
C GLN A 185 5.04 -2.05 -1.10
N ALA A 186 4.79 -1.93 -2.40
CA ALA A 186 3.81 -0.99 -2.94
C ALA A 186 2.38 -1.30 -2.47
N MET A 187 2.02 -2.58 -2.37
CA MET A 187 0.74 -3.01 -1.84
C MET A 187 0.58 -2.69 -0.35
N GLU A 188 1.63 -2.89 0.45
CA GLU A 188 1.65 -2.51 1.88
C GLU A 188 1.50 -0.99 2.07
N ASP A 189 2.18 -0.17 1.25
CA ASP A 189 2.01 1.30 1.28
C ASP A 189 0.57 1.71 0.92
N MET A 190 0.00 1.09 -0.12
CA MET A 190 -1.38 1.35 -0.53
C MET A 190 -2.39 0.99 0.57
N LEU A 191 -2.19 -0.14 1.25
CA LEU A 191 -3.03 -0.55 2.39
C LEU A 191 -2.92 0.43 3.57
N SER A 192 -1.73 0.96 3.84
CA SER A 192 -1.54 2.00 4.86
C SER A 192 -2.33 3.26 4.52
N ARG A 193 -2.20 3.75 3.28
CA ARG A 193 -2.94 4.95 2.80
C ARG A 193 -4.45 4.75 2.81
N LEU A 194 -4.93 3.55 2.48
CA LEU A 194 -6.37 3.22 2.57
C LEU A 194 -6.85 3.28 4.02
N THR A 195 -6.04 2.82 4.96
CA THR A 195 -6.36 2.86 6.40
C THR A 195 -6.44 4.32 6.89
N GLU A 196 -5.49 5.16 6.51
CA GLU A 196 -5.51 6.60 6.80
C GLU A 196 -6.73 7.30 6.18
N SER A 197 -7.07 6.95 4.93
CA SER A 197 -8.25 7.50 4.25
C SER A 197 -9.55 7.12 4.95
N VAL A 198 -9.67 5.87 5.43
CA VAL A 198 -10.83 5.42 6.22
C VAL A 198 -10.94 6.20 7.53
N GLN A 199 -9.81 6.50 8.18
CA GLN A 199 -9.80 7.30 9.41
C GLN A 199 -10.24 8.74 9.15
N SER A 200 -9.73 9.38 8.09
CA SER A 200 -10.13 10.74 7.71
C SER A 200 -11.63 10.84 7.39
N ILE A 201 -12.20 9.83 6.73
CA ILE A 201 -13.64 9.77 6.45
C ILE A 201 -14.47 9.72 7.76
N ARG A 202 -14.03 8.94 8.75
CA ARG A 202 -14.71 8.87 10.06
C ARG A 202 -14.69 10.21 10.79
N GLU A 203 -13.56 10.90 10.76
CA GLU A 203 -13.43 12.24 11.35
C GLU A 203 -14.33 13.24 10.64
N TYR A 204 -14.35 13.22 9.31
CA TYR A 204 -15.23 14.07 8.50
C TYR A 204 -16.71 13.82 8.82
N GLN A 205 -17.13 12.55 8.92
CA GLN A 205 -18.49 12.19 9.29
C GLN A 205 -18.86 12.66 10.70
N THR A 206 -17.94 12.49 11.66
CA THR A 206 -18.18 12.94 13.06
C THR A 206 -18.40 14.45 13.10
N ASN A 207 -17.57 15.21 12.39
CA ASN A 207 -17.72 16.67 12.27
C ASN A 207 -18.99 17.06 11.53
N LEU A 208 -19.35 16.33 10.47
CA LEU A 208 -20.57 16.57 9.70
C LEU A 208 -21.83 16.32 10.56
N ASN A 209 -21.90 15.22 11.30
CA ASN A 209 -23.01 14.94 12.20
C ASN A 209 -23.14 16.02 13.29
N ALA A 210 -22.03 16.43 13.92
CA ALA A 210 -22.05 17.52 14.89
C ALA A 210 -22.53 18.86 14.30
N THR A 211 -22.16 19.13 13.04
CA THR A 211 -22.60 20.33 12.31
C THR A 211 -24.08 20.27 11.96
N VAL A 212 -24.57 19.10 11.52
CA VAL A 212 -25.99 18.87 11.24
C VAL A 212 -26.82 19.02 12.50
N ASP A 213 -26.39 18.44 13.62
CA ASP A 213 -27.09 18.56 14.91
C ASP A 213 -27.17 20.02 15.37
N THR A 214 -26.04 20.75 15.29
CA THR A 214 -25.99 22.18 15.64
C THR A 214 -26.90 23.00 14.73
N THR A 215 -26.93 22.69 13.43
CA THR A 215 -27.77 23.43 12.48
C THR A 215 -29.24 23.09 12.69
N ASN A 216 -29.58 21.83 12.95
CA ASN A 216 -30.93 21.40 13.26
C ASN A 216 -31.47 22.11 14.51
N GLN A 217 -30.65 22.20 15.57
CA GLN A 217 -31.00 22.97 16.76
C GLN A 217 -31.27 24.44 16.44
N ARG A 218 -30.39 25.08 15.65
CA ARG A 218 -30.58 26.48 15.22
C ARG A 218 -31.82 26.66 14.37
N SER A 219 -32.14 25.73 13.47
CA SER A 219 -33.36 25.77 12.66
C SER A 219 -34.61 25.70 13.54
N VAL A 220 -34.62 24.85 14.57
CA VAL A 220 -35.72 24.79 15.55
C VAL A 220 -35.87 26.11 16.32
N GLU A 221 -34.76 26.72 16.73
CA GLU A 221 -34.76 28.04 17.39
C GLU A 221 -35.27 29.15 16.46
N ILE A 222 -34.90 29.12 15.17
CA ILE A 222 -35.39 30.06 14.15
C ILE A 222 -36.89 29.88 13.92
N VAL A 223 -37.35 28.64 13.75
CA VAL A 223 -38.78 28.31 13.59
C VAL A 223 -39.59 28.88 14.76
N SER A 224 -39.16 28.59 15.99
CA SER A 224 -39.82 29.11 17.20
C SER A 224 -39.80 30.65 17.26
N SER A 225 -38.70 31.29 16.84
CA SER A 225 -38.61 32.75 16.79
C SER A 225 -39.56 33.35 15.75
N ILE A 226 -39.68 32.74 14.57
CA ILE A 226 -40.61 33.17 13.52
C ILE A 226 -42.05 32.99 14.00
N GLU A 227 -42.40 31.89 14.65
CA GLU A 227 -43.73 31.68 15.24
C GLU A 227 -44.08 32.77 16.26
N ASN A 228 -43.14 33.14 17.13
CA ASN A 228 -43.32 34.22 18.09
C ASN A 228 -43.51 35.60 17.42
N ILE A 229 -42.79 35.86 16.32
CA ILE A 229 -42.94 37.11 15.55
C ILE A 229 -44.29 37.11 14.82
N LEU A 230 -44.71 36.00 14.21
CA LEU A 230 -46.02 35.86 13.57
C LEU A 230 -47.16 36.12 14.56
N TYR A 231 -47.07 35.57 15.77
CA TYR A 231 -48.01 35.86 16.85
C TYR A 231 -48.03 37.35 17.21
N SER A 232 -46.85 37.97 17.31
CA SER A 232 -46.74 39.41 17.62
C SER A 232 -47.36 40.29 16.52
N TYR A 233 -47.21 39.90 15.25
CA TYR A 233 -47.86 40.57 14.13
C TYR A 233 -49.37 40.39 14.14
N GLU A 234 -49.89 39.24 14.55
CA GLU A 234 -51.35 39.05 14.72
C GLU A 234 -51.92 40.06 15.71
N VAL A 235 -51.29 40.17 16.89
CA VAL A 235 -51.67 41.14 17.93
C VAL A 235 -51.53 42.58 17.42
N GLN A 236 -50.49 42.89 16.65
CA GLN A 236 -50.29 44.22 16.07
C GLN A 236 -51.34 44.56 15.00
N ASN A 237 -51.75 43.59 14.20
CA ASN A 237 -52.80 43.76 13.19
C ASN A 237 -54.16 43.99 13.86
N GLU A 238 -54.51 43.18 14.86
CA GLU A 238 -55.72 43.38 15.68
C GLU A 238 -55.74 44.78 16.32
N ASN A 239 -54.63 45.22 16.90
CA ASN A 239 -54.50 46.57 17.46
C ASN A 239 -54.62 47.67 16.40
N SER A 240 -54.04 47.48 15.20
CA SER A 240 -54.16 48.44 14.10
C SER A 240 -55.61 48.57 13.60
N VAL A 241 -56.32 47.45 13.49
CA VAL A 241 -57.76 47.43 13.16
C VAL A 241 -58.58 48.11 14.25
N SER A 242 -58.28 47.84 15.52
CA SER A 242 -58.94 48.47 16.66
C SER A 242 -58.71 49.99 16.69
N HIS A 243 -57.47 50.44 16.50
CA HIS A 243 -57.14 51.87 16.38
C HIS A 243 -57.85 52.53 15.21
N ARG A 244 -57.91 51.86 14.05
CA ARG A 244 -58.67 52.35 12.90
C ARG A 244 -60.15 52.55 13.26
N GLN A 245 -60.76 51.59 13.96
CA GLN A 245 -62.15 51.68 14.39
C GLN A 245 -62.35 52.84 15.37
N GLN A 246 -61.43 53.02 16.32
CA GLN A 246 -61.45 54.16 17.24
C GLN A 246 -61.31 55.49 16.50
N MET A 247 -60.41 55.59 15.51
CA MET A 247 -60.24 56.79 14.70
C MET A 247 -61.49 57.13 13.90
N ILE A 248 -62.20 56.14 13.36
CA ILE A 248 -63.50 56.36 12.69
C ILE A 248 -64.51 56.97 13.67
N LEU A 249 -64.63 56.41 14.88
CA LEU A 249 -65.53 56.94 15.92
C LEU A 249 -65.16 58.37 16.35
N ILE A 250 -63.86 58.68 16.44
CA ILE A 250 -63.39 60.03 16.77
C ILE A 250 -63.68 60.98 15.59
N CYS A 251 -63.44 60.58 14.34
CA CYS A 251 -63.81 61.36 13.16
C CYS A 251 -65.30 61.71 13.16
N GLU A 252 -66.18 60.72 13.39
CA GLU A 252 -67.63 60.94 13.47
C GLU A 252 -67.99 61.95 14.56
N LYS A 253 -67.35 61.84 15.74
CA LYS A 253 -67.58 62.76 16.86
C LYS A 253 -67.06 64.17 16.57
N VAL A 254 -65.91 64.29 15.91
CA VAL A 254 -65.33 65.57 15.48
C VAL A 254 -66.19 66.22 14.40
N GLU A 255 -66.74 65.45 13.45
CA GLU A 255 -67.69 65.95 12.47
C GLU A 255 -69.00 66.44 13.11
N ALA A 256 -69.53 65.71 14.10
CA ALA A 256 -70.70 66.13 14.86
C ALA A 256 -70.46 67.44 15.64
N MET A 257 -69.32 67.55 16.32
CA MET A 257 -68.91 68.79 17.00
C MET A 257 -68.73 69.96 16.01
N ASN A 258 -68.12 69.70 14.86
CA ASN A 258 -67.94 70.73 13.83
C ASN A 258 -69.29 71.22 13.30
N ALA A 259 -70.24 70.30 13.07
CA ALA A 259 -71.60 70.66 12.68
C ALA A 259 -72.34 71.49 13.74
N GLU A 260 -72.08 71.23 15.03
CA GLU A 260 -72.64 72.00 16.15
C GLU A 260 -72.02 73.40 16.25
N LEU A 261 -70.71 73.54 16.06
CA LEU A 261 -70.01 74.83 15.96
C LEU A 261 -70.54 75.69 14.80
N VAL A 262 -70.75 75.09 13.62
CA VAL A 262 -71.34 75.79 12.46
C VAL A 262 -72.75 76.29 12.76
N LYS A 263 -73.56 75.51 13.49
CA LYS A 263 -74.90 75.93 13.92
C LYS A 263 -74.85 77.14 14.87
N LEU A 264 -73.94 77.14 15.85
CA LEU A 264 -73.75 78.26 16.79
C LEU A 264 -73.36 79.55 16.07
N ARG A 265 -72.50 79.45 15.04
CA ARG A 265 -72.14 80.58 14.18
C ARG A 265 -73.35 81.12 13.41
N THR A 266 -74.15 80.25 12.79
CA THR A 266 -75.36 80.68 12.06
C THR A 266 -76.43 81.29 12.96
N ALA A 267 -76.38 81.05 14.27
CA ALA A 267 -77.29 81.64 15.26
C ALA A 267 -76.91 83.07 15.70
N GLY A 268 -75.81 83.65 15.18
CA GLY A 268 -75.48 85.08 15.32
C GLY A 268 -74.44 85.45 16.38
N GLU A 269 -73.75 84.49 17.00
CA GLU A 269 -72.64 84.75 17.93
C GLU A 269 -71.29 84.86 17.21
N ASP A 270 -71.00 86.03 16.62
CA ASP A 270 -69.66 86.34 16.08
C ASP A 270 -68.67 86.57 17.24
N SER A 271 -68.18 85.47 17.81
CA SER A 271 -67.17 85.47 18.86
C SER A 271 -65.79 85.08 18.28
N PRO A 272 -64.70 85.83 18.56
CA PRO A 272 -63.35 85.48 18.13
C PRO A 272 -62.84 84.14 18.71
N LEU A 273 -63.52 83.59 19.73
CA LEU A 273 -63.29 82.24 20.21
C LEU A 273 -63.80 81.15 19.26
N LEU A 274 -64.90 81.40 18.53
CA LEU A 274 -65.50 80.42 17.61
C LEU A 274 -64.58 80.14 16.41
N SER A 275 -63.94 81.18 15.86
CA SER A 275 -62.99 81.02 14.75
C SER A 275 -61.74 80.23 15.16
N SER A 276 -61.28 80.38 16.40
CA SER A 276 -60.15 79.61 16.93
C SER A 276 -60.49 78.12 17.11
N TYR A 277 -61.73 77.81 17.51
CA TYR A 277 -62.23 76.44 17.56
C TYR A 277 -62.38 75.80 16.17
N GLU A 278 -62.83 76.54 15.16
CA GLU A 278 -62.93 76.04 13.78
C GLU A 278 -61.55 75.65 13.21
N ILE A 279 -60.53 76.48 13.44
CA ILE A 279 -59.15 76.17 13.03
C ILE A 279 -58.67 74.88 13.71
N LEU A 280 -58.89 74.76 15.02
CA LEU A 280 -58.49 73.60 15.80
C LEU A 280 -59.23 72.32 15.38
N MET A 281 -60.51 72.43 15.01
CA MET A 281 -61.31 71.29 14.51
C MET A 281 -60.89 70.86 13.10
N THR A 282 -60.50 71.81 12.27
CA THR A 282 -59.94 71.52 10.93
C THR A 282 -58.59 70.81 11.06
N GLU A 283 -57.72 71.30 11.95
CA GLU A 283 -56.42 70.68 12.24
C GLU A 283 -56.59 69.28 12.88
N LEU A 284 -57.59 69.11 13.76
CA LEU A 284 -57.93 67.80 14.34
C LEU A 284 -58.44 66.82 13.29
N LYS A 285 -59.24 67.28 12.32
CA LYS A 285 -59.74 66.46 11.20
C LYS A 285 -58.59 65.98 10.31
N ASP A 286 -57.67 66.87 9.95
CA ASP A 286 -56.47 66.53 9.19
C ASP A 286 -55.59 65.53 9.95
N MET A 287 -55.34 65.76 11.24
CA MET A 287 -54.60 64.82 12.08
C MET A 287 -55.24 63.44 12.15
N LEU A 288 -56.58 63.37 12.27
CA LEU A 288 -57.30 62.10 12.32
C LEU A 288 -57.29 61.36 10.99
N GLN A 289 -57.38 62.09 9.87
CA GLN A 289 -57.27 61.49 8.54
C GLN A 289 -55.87 60.91 8.31
N VAL A 290 -54.83 61.66 8.65
CA VAL A 290 -53.43 61.17 8.61
C VAL A 290 -53.25 59.95 9.54
N ALA A 291 -53.87 59.97 10.72
CA ALA A 291 -53.79 58.84 11.65
C ALA A 291 -54.53 57.60 11.12
N LYS A 292 -55.67 57.77 10.45
CA LYS A 292 -56.41 56.68 9.79
C LYS A 292 -55.59 56.05 8.66
N GLU A 293 -55.03 56.87 7.77
CA GLU A 293 -54.18 56.41 6.66
C GLU A 293 -52.94 55.67 7.18
N ARG A 294 -52.32 56.17 8.26
CA ARG A 294 -51.21 55.47 8.92
C ARG A 294 -51.63 54.14 9.53
N ALA A 295 -52.81 54.05 10.14
CA ALA A 295 -53.30 52.80 10.72
C ALA A 295 -53.58 51.75 9.63
N GLU A 296 -54.15 52.14 8.49
CA GLU A 296 -54.34 51.28 7.33
C GLU A 296 -53.00 50.82 6.74
N SER A 297 -52.08 51.75 6.50
CA SER A 297 -50.74 51.41 6.00
C SER A 297 -49.97 50.49 6.96
N THR A 298 -50.14 50.66 8.28
CA THR A 298 -49.51 49.77 9.28
C THR A 298 -50.11 48.37 9.22
N ALA A 299 -51.43 48.24 9.06
CA ALA A 299 -52.09 46.94 8.90
C ALA A 299 -51.61 46.22 7.63
N ASP A 300 -51.54 46.93 6.49
CA ASP A 300 -51.08 46.37 5.22
C ASP A 300 -49.62 45.88 5.29
N ILE A 301 -48.73 46.70 5.85
CA ILE A 301 -47.32 46.34 6.05
C ILE A 301 -47.21 45.13 7.00
N THR A 302 -48.04 45.08 8.04
CA THR A 302 -48.05 43.96 9.00
C THR A 302 -48.48 42.65 8.33
N GLU A 303 -49.53 42.68 7.50
CA GLU A 303 -49.99 41.51 6.76
C GLU A 303 -48.94 41.06 5.71
N GLN A 304 -48.31 42.00 5.01
CA GLN A 304 -47.23 41.69 4.08
C GLN A 304 -46.03 41.04 4.78
N ASN A 305 -45.62 41.56 5.94
CA ASN A 305 -44.53 40.99 6.73
C ASN A 305 -44.87 39.59 7.26
N LYS A 306 -46.12 39.39 7.69
CA LYS A 306 -46.63 38.08 8.13
C LYS A 306 -46.56 37.04 6.98
N SER A 307 -47.01 37.41 5.78
CA SER A 307 -46.88 36.54 4.60
C SER A 307 -45.42 36.21 4.30
N SER A 308 -44.54 37.23 4.30
CA SER A 308 -43.12 37.03 3.99
C SER A 308 -42.41 36.12 5.01
N LEU A 309 -42.75 36.22 6.29
CA LEU A 309 -42.22 35.34 7.33
C LEU A 309 -42.70 33.90 7.18
N LYS A 310 -43.91 33.69 6.67
CA LYS A 310 -44.43 32.35 6.38
C LYS A 310 -43.63 31.67 5.27
N ASP A 311 -43.24 32.41 4.25
CA ASP A 311 -42.36 31.90 3.18
C ASP A 311 -40.97 31.54 3.74
N VAL A 312 -40.43 32.37 4.63
CA VAL A 312 -39.16 32.07 5.32
C VAL A 312 -39.27 30.81 6.18
N LEU A 313 -40.38 30.62 6.89
CA LEU A 313 -40.64 29.43 7.71
C LEU A 313 -40.64 28.15 6.87
N ASP A 314 -41.29 28.17 5.70
CA ASP A 314 -41.34 27.03 4.78
C ASP A 314 -39.94 26.68 4.23
N LEU A 315 -39.15 27.71 3.90
CA LEU A 315 -37.78 27.55 3.44
C LEU A 315 -36.89 26.91 4.51
N VAL A 316 -36.95 27.38 5.75
CA VAL A 316 -36.16 26.84 6.88
C VAL A 316 -36.56 25.40 7.18
N SER A 317 -37.86 25.08 7.11
CA SER A 317 -38.37 23.72 7.30
C SER A 317 -37.86 22.77 6.21
N THR A 318 -37.83 23.24 4.96
CA THR A 318 -37.29 22.46 3.83
C THR A 318 -35.79 22.20 4.01
N GLN A 319 -35.01 23.22 4.40
CA GLN A 319 -33.58 23.06 4.67
C GLN A 319 -33.31 22.05 5.80
N GLN A 320 -34.13 22.05 6.85
CA GLN A 320 -34.01 21.11 7.96
C GLN A 320 -34.18 19.65 7.49
N LEU A 321 -35.16 19.39 6.62
CA LEU A 321 -35.39 18.06 6.05
C LEU A 321 -34.20 17.61 5.17
N GLU A 322 -33.68 18.49 4.32
CA GLU A 322 -32.52 18.20 3.47
C GLU A 322 -31.28 17.85 4.29
N MET A 323 -31.01 18.57 5.39
CA MET A 323 -29.88 18.26 6.27
C MET A 323 -30.01 16.89 6.96
N THR A 324 -31.23 16.52 7.34
CA THR A 324 -31.50 15.20 7.94
C THR A 324 -31.23 14.08 6.94
N ASN A 325 -31.71 14.23 5.71
CA ASN A 325 -31.45 13.28 4.62
C ASN A 325 -29.95 13.16 4.29
N LEU A 326 -29.21 14.27 4.34
CA LEU A 326 -27.77 14.29 4.11
C LEU A 326 -27.02 13.47 5.18
N SER A 327 -27.36 13.64 6.46
CA SER A 327 -26.76 12.86 7.56
C SER A 327 -27.03 11.35 7.42
N GLU A 328 -28.27 10.96 7.08
CA GLU A 328 -28.60 9.55 6.84
C GLU A 328 -27.80 8.93 5.68
N GLY A 329 -27.61 9.69 4.59
CA GLY A 329 -26.80 9.28 3.45
C GLY A 329 -25.35 8.94 3.84
N PHE A 330 -24.73 9.78 4.68
CA PHE A 330 -23.38 9.55 5.18
C PHE A 330 -23.27 8.33 6.09
N ASN A 331 -24.24 8.10 6.99
CA ASN A 331 -24.27 6.92 7.84
C ASN A 331 -24.36 5.60 7.02
N LYS A 332 -25.02 5.63 5.86
CA LYS A 332 -25.08 4.49 4.92
C LYS A 332 -23.71 4.20 4.29
N LEU A 333 -23.00 5.25 3.86
CA LEU A 333 -21.66 5.14 3.27
C LEU A 333 -20.64 4.54 4.26
N GLU A 334 -20.69 4.94 5.53
CA GLU A 334 -19.82 4.38 6.58
C GLU A 334 -20.01 2.86 6.75
N LYS A 335 -21.27 2.41 6.80
CA LYS A 335 -21.59 0.98 6.89
C LYS A 335 -21.07 0.19 5.69
N GLN A 336 -21.05 0.78 4.50
CA GLN A 336 -20.48 0.12 3.32
C GLN A 336 -18.95 0.07 3.36
N MET A 337 -18.29 1.18 3.74
CA MET A 337 -16.83 1.25 3.86
C MET A 337 -16.28 0.31 4.94
N SER A 338 -16.92 0.26 6.11
CA SER A 338 -16.52 -0.65 7.20
C SER A 338 -16.63 -2.13 6.80
N ARG A 339 -17.66 -2.49 6.02
CA ARG A 339 -17.80 -3.84 5.47
C ARG A 339 -16.69 -4.19 4.46
N MET A 340 -16.27 -3.25 3.62
CA MET A 340 -15.15 -3.48 2.70
C MET A 340 -13.84 -3.69 3.46
N ASN A 341 -13.56 -2.87 4.49
CA ASN A 341 -12.35 -3.01 5.27
C ASN A 341 -12.28 -4.38 6.00
N ARG A 342 -13.42 -4.84 6.53
CA ARG A 342 -13.50 -6.15 7.21
C ARG A 342 -13.28 -7.34 6.26
N LYS A 343 -13.64 -7.22 4.98
CA LYS A 343 -13.40 -8.27 3.97
C LYS A 343 -11.94 -8.37 3.53
N ASN A 344 -11.15 -7.30 3.64
CA ASN A 344 -9.75 -7.29 3.24
C ASN A 344 -8.80 -7.78 4.36
N GLN A 345 -9.31 -8.00 5.58
CA GLN A 345 -8.55 -8.53 6.71
C GLN A 345 -8.71 -10.05 6.89
N VAL A 346 -9.52 -10.71 6.06
CA VAL A 346 -9.67 -12.17 5.95
C VAL A 346 -9.03 -12.61 4.65
#